data_AF-A0A699WPT8-F1
#
_entry.id   AF-A0A699WPT8-F1
#
_cell.length_a   1.000
_cell.length_b   1.000
_cell.length_c   1.000
_cell.angle_alpha   90.00
_cell.angle_beta   90.00
_cell.angle_gamma   90.00
#
_symmetry.space_group_name_H-M   'P 1'
#
loop_
_entity.id
_entity.type
_entity.pdbx_description
1 polymer ?
#
loop_
_entity_poly.entity_id
_entity_poly.type
_entity_poly.pdbx_seq_one_letter_code
_entity_poly.pdbx_strand_id
1 'polypeptide(L)'
;DLERLDIEIYVRGQHGYWASLRIEPDLLYRIKEAQKEDSEIWTIVENLDKQVEFHIDDDNVLWQGTRLVVPNDALLREALLSEAHSSPFSVHPGSTKMYHDLKQHFGWSGMKRDVAMFVSKCLICQQVKIEHQ
;
A
#
# COMPACT_ATOMS: atom_id res chain seq x y z
N ASP A 1 16.20 15.43 23.99
CA ASP A 1 16.72 15.57 22.61
C ASP A 1 16.11 14.56 21.67
N LEU A 2 14.99 14.96 21.07
CA LEU A 2 14.24 14.22 20.05
C LEU A 2 14.64 14.67 18.62
N GLU A 3 15.67 15.51 18.49
CA GLU A 3 16.18 16.06 17.23
C GLU A 3 17.15 15.11 16.48
N ARG A 4 17.28 13.85 16.93
CA ARG A 4 18.25 12.86 16.39
C ARG A 4 17.61 11.65 15.73
N LEU A 5 16.28 11.59 15.68
CA LEU A 5 15.56 10.64 14.86
C LEU A 5 14.99 11.43 13.71
N ASP A 6 15.38 11.04 12.50
CA ASP A 6 15.15 11.64 11.18
C ASP A 6 13.65 11.66 10.78
N ILE A 7 12.80 12.07 11.72
CA ILE A 7 11.39 12.39 11.53
C ILE A 7 11.38 13.89 11.28
N GLU A 8 11.97 14.29 10.14
CA GLU A 8 11.65 15.58 9.59
C GLU A 8 10.16 15.54 9.25
N ILE A 9 9.42 16.27 10.07
CA ILE A 9 7.98 16.45 10.03
C ILE A 9 7.64 17.04 8.65
N TYR A 10 7.32 16.17 7.69
CA TYR A 10 6.76 16.54 6.39
C TYR A 10 5.31 16.99 6.58
N VAL A 11 5.14 18.13 7.26
CA VAL A 11 3.89 18.86 7.39
C VAL A 11 3.96 20.05 6.46
N ARG A 12 3.68 19.81 5.18
CA ARG A 12 3.10 20.78 4.26
C ARG A 12 2.61 20.07 3.00
N GLY A 13 1.29 19.99 2.86
CA GLY A 13 0.60 19.43 1.69
C GLY A 13 0.01 18.04 1.95
N GLN A 14 -1.20 17.99 2.53
CA GLN A 14 -2.13 16.84 2.57
C GLN A 14 -1.69 15.47 3.15
N HIS A 15 -0.47 15.26 3.61
CA HIS A 15 -0.02 13.97 4.17
C HIS A 15 -0.24 13.81 5.69
N GLY A 16 -1.47 14.04 6.15
CA GLY A 16 -1.85 13.84 7.55
C GLY A 16 -2.30 12.39 7.81
N TYR A 17 -1.47 11.63 8.54
CA TYR A 17 -1.81 10.39 9.26
C TYR A 17 -2.11 9.12 8.44
N TRP A 18 -1.06 8.37 8.10
CA TRP A 18 -1.12 6.92 7.82
C TRP A 18 -0.89 6.13 9.12
N ALA A 19 -1.51 6.57 10.22
CA ALA A 19 -1.12 6.22 11.59
C ALA A 19 -1.17 4.72 11.95
N SER A 20 -1.77 3.87 11.12
CA SER A 20 -1.83 2.42 11.32
C SER A 20 -0.77 1.61 10.55
N LEU A 21 -0.12 2.18 9.52
CA LEU A 21 0.95 1.52 8.76
C LEU A 21 2.22 2.36 8.81
N ARG A 22 3.31 1.77 9.34
CA ARG A 22 4.66 2.31 9.12
C ARG A 22 5.14 1.84 7.75
N ILE A 23 4.66 2.51 6.70
CA ILE A 23 5.25 2.32 5.37
C ILE A 23 6.54 3.12 5.30
N GLU A 24 7.64 2.48 4.90
CA GLU A 24 8.91 3.19 4.76
C GLU A 24 8.81 4.24 3.64
N PRO A 25 9.31 5.47 3.85
CA PRO A 25 9.29 6.52 2.82
C PRO A 25 9.96 6.08 1.50
N ASP A 26 10.99 5.23 1.58
CA ASP A 26 11.66 4.64 0.41
C ASP A 26 10.73 3.77 -0.42
N LEU A 27 9.87 2.98 0.21
CA LEU A 27 8.92 2.13 -0.52
C LEU A 27 7.90 2.98 -1.30
N LEU A 28 7.42 4.08 -0.71
CA LEU A 28 6.53 5.02 -1.40
C LEU A 28 7.22 5.66 -2.61
N TYR A 29 8.45 6.11 -2.43
CA TYR A 29 9.25 6.67 -3.53
C TYR A 29 9.40 5.65 -4.66
N ARG A 30 9.76 4.41 -4.33
CA ARG A 30 9.90 3.32 -5.32
C ARG A 30 8.61 2.98 -6.04
N ILE A 31 7.46 3.01 -5.36
CA ILE A 31 6.15 2.83 -6.00
C ILE A 31 5.89 3.95 -7.00
N LYS A 32 6.13 5.21 -6.62
CA LYS A 32 5.95 6.37 -7.51
C LYS A 32 6.86 6.32 -8.73
N GLU A 33 8.14 5.97 -8.54
CA GLU A 33 9.09 5.85 -9.65
C GLU A 33 8.73 4.69 -10.58
N ALA A 34 8.35 3.54 -10.03
CA ALA A 34 7.94 2.39 -10.84
C ALA A 34 6.67 2.65 -11.66
N GLN A 35 5.76 3.51 -11.20
CA GLN A 35 4.62 3.93 -12.03
C GLN A 35 5.05 4.64 -13.31
N LYS A 36 6.13 5.44 -13.25
CA LYS A 36 6.60 6.22 -14.41
C LYS A 36 7.14 5.31 -15.52
N GLU A 37 7.62 4.12 -15.17
CA GLU A 37 8.13 3.12 -16.11
C GLU A 37 7.08 2.08 -16.54
N ASP A 38 5.90 2.05 -15.92
CA ASP A 38 4.85 1.07 -16.20
C ASP A 38 3.98 1.49 -17.39
N SER A 39 4.28 0.90 -18.57
CA SER A 39 3.52 1.15 -19.80
C SER A 39 2.05 0.68 -19.76
N GLU A 40 1.68 -0.28 -18.89
CA GLU A 40 0.29 -0.71 -18.73
C GLU A 40 -0.52 0.36 -17.98
N ILE A 41 0.10 1.08 -17.04
CA ILE A 41 -0.54 2.20 -16.32
C ILE A 41 -0.93 3.32 -17.29
N TRP A 42 -0.07 3.69 -18.22
CA TRP A 42 -0.38 4.71 -19.24
C TRP A 42 -1.46 4.25 -20.22
N THR A 43 -1.52 2.95 -20.52
CA THR A 43 -2.60 2.39 -21.36
C THR A 43 -3.96 2.47 -20.65
N ILE A 44 -4.00 2.34 -19.32
CA ILE A 44 -5.21 2.57 -18.51
C ILE A 44 -5.60 4.05 -18.54
N VAL A 45 -4.63 4.96 -18.45
CA VAL A 45 -4.84 6.42 -18.54
C VAL A 45 -5.45 6.81 -19.90
N GLU A 46 -4.97 6.24 -21.00
CA GLU A 46 -5.48 6.52 -22.34
C GLU A 46 -6.92 6.01 -22.60
N ASN A 47 -7.39 5.04 -21.80
CA ASN A 47 -8.73 4.46 -21.88
C ASN A 47 -9.68 4.97 -20.78
N LEU A 48 -9.36 6.08 -20.10
CA LEU A 48 -10.08 6.65 -18.94
C LEU A 48 -11.50 7.16 -19.20
N ASP A 49 -12.08 6.88 -20.37
CA ASP A 49 -13.46 7.23 -20.64
C ASP A 49 -14.38 6.07 -20.19
N LYS A 50 -14.84 6.12 -18.92
CA LYS A 50 -16.26 5.92 -18.49
C LYS A 50 -16.51 5.36 -17.08
N GLN A 51 -15.51 5.00 -16.28
CA GLN A 51 -15.78 4.43 -14.95
C GLN A 51 -14.70 4.84 -13.92
N VAL A 52 -14.97 5.91 -13.17
CA VAL A 52 -14.47 6.20 -11.79
C VAL A 52 -13.08 6.83 -11.63
N GLU A 53 -13.06 8.12 -11.26
CA GLU A 53 -12.18 8.79 -10.27
C GLU A 53 -10.65 8.53 -10.29
N PHE A 54 -10.03 8.35 -11.45
CA PHE A 54 -8.57 8.42 -11.54
C PHE A 54 -8.09 9.85 -11.81
N HIS A 55 -6.94 10.23 -11.25
CA HIS A 55 -6.27 11.49 -11.57
C HIS A 55 -4.75 11.34 -11.48
N ILE A 56 -4.04 12.24 -12.15
CA ILE A 56 -2.58 12.36 -12.09
C ILE A 56 -2.23 13.65 -11.34
N ASP A 57 -1.26 13.59 -10.42
CA ASP A 57 -0.77 14.76 -9.68
C ASP A 57 0.38 15.49 -10.40
N ASP A 58 0.89 16.56 -9.79
CA ASP A 58 2.00 17.37 -10.34
C ASP A 58 3.32 16.57 -10.50
N ASP A 59 3.46 15.43 -9.81
CA ASP A 59 4.62 14.54 -9.87
C ASP A 59 4.48 13.45 -10.95
N ASN A 60 3.41 13.50 -11.76
CA ASN A 60 3.01 12.47 -12.73
C ASN A 60 2.69 11.11 -12.10
N VAL A 61 2.13 11.11 -10.88
CA VAL A 61 1.73 9.89 -10.16
C VAL A 61 0.23 9.66 -10.36
N LEU A 62 -0.16 8.42 -10.68
CA LEU A 62 -1.55 8.00 -10.83
C LEU A 62 -2.18 7.66 -9.48
N TRP A 63 -3.34 8.25 -9.24
CA TRP A 63 -4.17 8.06 -8.07
C TRP A 63 -5.58 7.59 -8.46
N GLN A 64 -6.21 6.79 -7.60
CA GLN A 64 -7.63 6.42 -7.68
C GLN A 64 -8.36 6.97 -6.44
N GLY A 65 -9.17 8.01 -6.60
CA GLY A 65 -9.66 8.80 -5.48
C GLY A 65 -8.47 9.30 -4.66
N THR A 66 -8.38 8.94 -3.38
CA THR A 66 -7.23 9.29 -2.50
C THR A 66 -6.16 8.19 -2.39
N ARG A 67 -6.19 7.18 -3.26
CA ARG A 67 -5.36 5.97 -3.14
C ARG A 67 -4.26 5.94 -4.18
N LEU A 68 -3.04 5.63 -3.76
CA LEU A 68 -1.91 5.45 -4.65
C LEU A 68 -2.09 4.14 -5.43
N VAL A 69 -2.02 4.22 -6.76
CA VAL A 69 -2.08 3.01 -7.59
C VAL A 69 -0.75 2.26 -7.46
N VAL A 70 -0.77 0.98 -7.12
CA VAL A 70 0.46 0.19 -7.03
C VAL A 70 0.69 -0.53 -8.37
N PRO A 71 1.84 -0.35 -9.03
CA PRO A 71 2.13 -0.96 -10.33
C PRO A 71 2.11 -2.49 -10.25
N ASN A 72 2.10 -3.15 -11.39
CA ASN A 72 2.12 -4.62 -11.47
C ASN A 72 3.52 -5.20 -11.22
N ASP A 73 4.18 -4.70 -10.17
CA ASP A 73 5.47 -5.14 -9.70
C ASP A 73 5.28 -6.05 -8.47
N ALA A 74 5.66 -7.32 -8.62
CA ALA A 74 5.52 -8.31 -7.57
C ALA A 74 6.34 -7.98 -6.31
N LEU A 75 7.54 -7.42 -6.48
CA LEU A 75 8.45 -7.07 -5.38
C LEU A 75 7.90 -5.89 -4.58
N LEU A 76 7.35 -4.87 -5.26
CA LEU A 76 6.73 -3.72 -4.60
C LEU A 76 5.46 -4.11 -3.85
N ARG A 77 4.60 -4.94 -4.46
CA ARG A 77 3.40 -5.44 -3.79
C ARG A 77 3.75 -6.31 -2.59
N GLU A 78 4.75 -7.19 -2.71
CA GLU A 78 5.22 -8.02 -1.59
C GLU A 78 5.82 -7.19 -0.45
N ALA A 79 6.64 -6.17 -0.77
CA ALA A 79 7.19 -5.26 0.23
C ALA A 79 6.07 -4.53 1.00
N LEU A 80 5.07 -4.01 0.28
CA LEU A 80 3.92 -3.33 0.89
C LEU A 80 3.10 -4.26 1.79
N LEU A 81 2.88 -5.50 1.36
CA LEU A 81 2.21 -6.52 2.15
C LEU A 81 3.05 -6.88 3.40
N SER A 82 4.36 -7.02 3.25
CA SER A 82 5.27 -7.34 4.35
C SER A 82 5.27 -6.25 5.43
N GLU A 83 5.37 -4.98 5.03
CA GLU A 83 5.35 -3.83 5.96
C GLU A 83 4.00 -3.72 6.67
N ALA A 84 2.89 -3.90 5.95
CA ALA A 84 1.55 -3.92 6.52
C ALA A 84 1.33 -5.06 7.52
N HIS A 85 1.97 -6.21 7.29
CA HIS A 85 1.84 -7.39 8.14
C HIS A 85 2.77 -7.38 9.34
N SER A 86 3.96 -6.78 9.21
CA SER A 86 5.04 -6.80 10.20
C SER A 86 5.08 -5.55 11.08
N SER A 87 4.12 -4.64 10.94
CA SER A 87 4.02 -3.45 11.78
C SER A 87 4.03 -3.85 13.27
N PRO A 88 4.92 -3.28 14.12
CA PRO A 88 5.02 -3.61 15.54
C PRO A 88 3.73 -3.38 16.34
N PHE A 89 2.81 -2.59 15.78
CA PHE A 89 1.50 -2.26 16.36
C PHE A 89 0.37 -3.18 15.85
N SER A 90 0.67 -4.02 14.85
CA SER A 90 -0.26 -4.97 14.27
C SER A 90 0.01 -6.34 14.87
N VAL A 91 -0.84 -6.77 15.81
CA VAL A 91 -0.94 -8.20 16.16
C VAL A 91 -1.31 -8.94 14.88
N HIS A 92 -0.34 -9.61 14.25
CA HIS A 92 -0.40 -10.31 12.95
C HIS A 92 -1.80 -10.28 12.31
N PRO A 93 -2.12 -9.22 11.54
CA PRO A 93 -3.49 -8.94 11.19
C PRO A 93 -4.00 -10.01 10.22
N GLY A 94 -5.20 -10.52 10.49
CA GLY A 94 -5.91 -11.37 9.55
C GLY A 94 -6.20 -10.64 8.24
N SER A 95 -6.49 -11.40 7.17
CA SER A 95 -6.66 -10.87 5.81
C SER A 95 -7.67 -9.72 5.71
N THR A 96 -8.77 -9.76 6.48
CA THR A 96 -9.79 -8.70 6.47
C THR A 96 -9.25 -7.38 6.98
N LYS A 97 -8.54 -7.39 8.12
CA LYS A 97 -7.96 -6.18 8.71
C LYS A 97 -6.87 -5.61 7.81
N MET A 98 -5.96 -6.47 7.36
CA MET A 98 -4.87 -6.08 6.48
C MET A 98 -5.38 -5.46 5.17
N TYR A 99 -6.39 -6.05 4.53
CA TYR A 99 -7.02 -5.49 3.33
C TYR A 99 -7.67 -4.14 3.61
N HIS A 100 -8.40 -4.01 4.72
CA HIS A 100 -9.06 -2.76 5.08
C HIS A 100 -8.06 -1.62 5.30
N ASP A 101 -6.97 -1.92 6.01
CA ASP A 101 -5.93 -0.95 6.34
C ASP A 101 -5.18 -0.50 5.06
N LEU A 102 -4.79 -1.43 4.18
CA LEU A 102 -4.17 -1.12 2.89
C LEU A 102 -5.11 -0.37 1.94
N LYS A 103 -6.39 -0.75 1.89
CA LYS A 103 -7.37 -0.16 0.96
C LYS A 103 -7.63 1.32 1.22
N GLN A 104 -7.35 1.88 2.40
CA GLN A 104 -7.54 3.32 2.63
C GLN A 104 -6.64 4.19 1.74
N HIS A 105 -5.63 3.58 1.16
CA HIS A 105 -4.32 4.19 1.01
C HIS A 105 -3.66 3.74 -0.30
N PHE A 106 -3.85 2.47 -0.67
CA PHE A 106 -3.32 1.85 -1.86
C PHE A 106 -4.42 1.15 -2.66
N GLY A 107 -4.20 1.03 -3.97
CA GLY A 107 -5.11 0.30 -4.86
C GLY A 107 -4.37 -0.40 -5.99
N TRP A 108 -4.70 -1.67 -6.24
CA TRP A 108 -4.30 -2.38 -7.46
C TRP A 108 -5.29 -3.50 -7.78
N SER A 109 -5.29 -3.95 -9.04
CA SER A 109 -6.11 -5.07 -9.47
C SER A 109 -5.67 -6.34 -8.76
N GLY A 110 -6.60 -7.03 -8.10
CA GLY A 110 -6.31 -8.27 -7.37
C GLY A 110 -5.89 -8.09 -5.91
N MET A 111 -5.80 -6.87 -5.37
CA MET A 111 -5.33 -6.60 -3.99
C MET A 111 -5.93 -7.51 -2.91
N LYS A 112 -7.25 -7.76 -2.94
CA LYS A 112 -7.90 -8.64 -1.97
C LYS A 112 -7.38 -10.08 -2.03
N ARG A 113 -7.09 -10.59 -3.24
CA ARG A 113 -6.54 -11.93 -3.48
C ARG A 113 -5.11 -12.00 -2.95
N ASP A 114 -4.29 -10.99 -3.26
CA ASP A 114 -2.89 -10.95 -2.85
C ASP A 114 -2.75 -10.90 -1.32
N VAL A 115 -3.55 -10.08 -0.65
CA VAL A 115 -3.63 -10.05 0.83
C VAL A 115 -4.01 -11.42 1.40
N ALA A 116 -5.01 -12.09 0.81
CA ALA A 116 -5.43 -13.41 1.28
C ALA A 116 -4.33 -14.47 1.11
N MET A 117 -3.64 -14.46 -0.03
CA MET A 117 -2.51 -15.36 -0.31
C MET A 117 -1.29 -15.08 0.55
N PHE A 118 -1.04 -13.82 0.90
CA PHE A 118 0.08 -13.43 1.76
C PHE A 118 -0.16 -13.91 3.20
N VAL A 119 -1.32 -13.56 3.78
CA VAL A 119 -1.67 -13.95 5.15
C VAL A 119 -1.82 -15.46 5.31
N SER A 120 -2.26 -16.19 4.27
CA SER A 120 -2.35 -17.65 4.34
C SER A 120 -0.99 -18.34 4.45
N LYS A 121 0.11 -17.67 4.09
CA LYS A 121 1.48 -18.19 4.23
C LYS A 121 2.12 -17.87 5.57
N CYS A 122 1.50 -17.03 6.40
CA CYS A 122 2.03 -16.65 7.71
C CYS A 122 1.76 -17.74 8.77
N LEU A 123 2.82 -18.37 9.30
CA LEU A 123 2.71 -19.42 10.30
C LEU A 123 2.03 -18.95 11.60
N ILE A 124 2.30 -17.71 12.04
CA ILE A 124 1.71 -17.14 13.24
C ILE A 124 0.19 -16.99 13.06
N CYS A 125 -0.25 -16.46 11.90
CA CYS A 125 -1.67 -16.38 11.57
C CYS A 125 -2.35 -17.75 11.46
N GLN A 126 -1.64 -18.76 10.94
CA GLN A 126 -2.16 -20.12 10.86
C GLN A 126 -2.37 -20.73 12.24
N GLN A 127 -1.40 -20.57 13.14
CA GLN A 127 -1.47 -21.11 14.49
C GLN A 127 -2.61 -20.48 15.31
N VAL A 128 -2.72 -19.14 15.30
CA VAL A 128 -3.79 -18.43 16.01
C VAL A 128 -5.17 -18.86 15.53
N LYS A 129 -5.34 -19.14 14.22
CA LYS A 129 -6.61 -19.63 13.66
C LYS A 129 -6.99 -21.03 14.16
N ILE A 130 -6.01 -21.91 14.37
CA ILE A 130 -6.24 -23.27 14.88
C ILE A 130 -6.59 -23.23 16.37
N GLU A 131 -5.92 -22.37 17.15
CA GLU A 131 -6.12 -22.27 18.60
C GLU A 131 -7.47 -21.64 19.00
N HIS A 132 -8.08 -20.85 18.11
CA HIS A 132 -9.34 -20.12 18.38
C HIS A 132 -10.52 -20.61 17.52
N GLN A 133 -10.46 -21.83 16.98
CA GLN A 133 -11.56 -22.52 16.31
C GLN A 133 -12.41 -23.32 17.31
#